data_AF-A0A520W6N5-F1
#
_entry.id   AF-A0A520W6N5-F1
#
_cell.length_a   1.000
_cell.length_b   1.000
_cell.length_c   1.000
_cell.angle_alpha   90.00
_cell.angle_beta   90.00
_cell.angle_gamma   90.00
#
_symmetry.space_group_name_H-M   'P 1'
#
loop_
_entity.id
_entity.type
_entity.pdbx_description
1 polymer ?
#
loop_
_entity_poly.entity_id
_entity_poly.type
_entity_poly.pdbx_seq_one_letter_code
_entity_poly.pdbx_strand_id
1 'polypeptide(L)' 'MLKESKTPQHLLKEIINKLTNLYNQGHFSEVIQKAENFIKEYPNEYIVWNIIGAANIGLGQYEKASQALKKLLD' A
#
# COMPACT_ATOMS: atom_id res chain seq x y z
N MET A 1 9.34 30.88 7.82
CA MET A 1 9.27 29.40 7.77
C MET A 1 8.46 29.01 6.55
N LEU A 2 9.12 28.62 5.46
CA LEU A 2 8.43 28.02 4.32
C LEU A 2 7.84 26.69 4.81
N LYS A 3 6.52 26.57 4.81
CA LYS A 3 5.88 25.25 4.90
C LYS A 3 6.40 24.47 3.70
N GLU A 4 7.27 23.49 3.93
CA GLU A 4 7.72 22.60 2.86
C GLU A 4 6.47 21.96 2.26
N SER A 5 6.07 22.42 1.08
CA SER A 5 5.06 21.75 0.27
C SER A 5 5.61 20.38 -0.08
N LYS A 6 5.18 19.35 0.65
CA LYS A 6 5.58 17.96 0.39
C LYS A 6 5.26 17.65 -1.06
N THR A 7 6.29 17.42 -1.86
CA THR A 7 6.10 16.98 -3.23
C THR A 7 5.36 15.63 -3.24
N PRO A 8 4.58 15.30 -4.28
CA PRO A 8 3.89 14.00 -4.37
C PRO A 8 4.83 12.82 -4.14
N GLN A 9 6.07 12.93 -4.61
CA GLN A 9 7.12 11.92 -4.42
C GLN A 9 7.53 11.73 -2.95
N HIS A 10 7.63 12.82 -2.17
CA HIS A 10 7.94 12.72 -0.74
C HIS A 10 6.78 12.09 0.04
N LEU A 11 5.54 12.49 -0.29
CA LEU A 11 4.34 11.92 0.32
C LEU A 11 4.22 10.41 0.06
N LEU A 12 4.43 9.99 -1.18
CA LEU A 12 4.42 8.58 -1.59
C LEU A 12 5.43 7.76 -0.78
N LYS A 13 6.68 8.25 -0.66
CA LYS A 13 7.73 7.58 0.11
C LYS A 13 7.35 7.43 1.59
N GLU A 14 6.78 8.46 2.21
CA GLU A 14 6.35 8.42 3.60
C GLU A 14 5.24 7.36 3.82
N ILE A 15 4.29 7.29 2.88
CA ILE A 15 3.17 6.35 2.95
C ILE A 15 3.66 4.92 2.76
N ILE A 16 4.50 4.66 1.76
CA ILE A 16 5.10 3.32 1.53
C ILE A 16 5.85 2.87 2.78
N ASN A 17 6.70 3.72 3.38
CA ASN A 17 7.44 3.38 4.60
C ASN A 17 6.50 3.03 5.77
N LYS A 18 5.40 3.77 5.96
CA LYS A 18 4.41 3.47 7.00
C LYS A 18 3.72 2.12 6.75
N LEU A 19 3.33 1.84 5.53
CA LEU A 19 2.71 0.57 5.16
C LEU A 19 3.68 -0.61 5.37
N THR A 20 4.94 -0.48 4.96
CA THR A 20 5.97 -1.50 5.16
C THR A 20 6.23 -1.76 6.66
N ASN A 21 6.27 -0.71 7.49
CA ASN A 21 6.44 -0.88 8.93
C ASN A 21 5.27 -1.65 9.57
N LEU A 22 4.04 -1.32 9.21
CA LEU A 22 2.85 -2.06 9.68
C LEU A 22 2.87 -3.52 9.22
N TYR A 23 3.26 -3.75 7.97
CA TYR A 23 3.40 -5.10 7.40
C TYR A 23 4.41 -5.92 8.20
N ASN A 24 5.59 -5.37 8.46
CA ASN A 24 6.65 -6.05 9.21
C ASN A 24 6.26 -6.37 10.67
N GLN A 25 5.28 -5.64 11.22
CA GLN A 25 4.70 -5.91 12.53
C GLN A 25 3.57 -6.94 12.51
N GLY A 26 3.18 -7.43 11.33
CA GLY A 26 2.06 -8.36 11.16
C GLY A 26 0.67 -7.71 11.21
N HIS A 27 0.59 -6.38 11.19
CA HIS A 27 -0.68 -5.63 11.21
C HIS A 27 -1.36 -5.61 9.82
N PHE A 28 -1.54 -6.78 9.21
CA PHE A 28 -1.95 -6.91 7.81
C PHE A 28 -3.30 -6.28 7.50
N SER A 29 -4.29 -6.40 8.39
CA SER A 29 -5.61 -5.78 8.18
C SER A 29 -5.53 -4.25 8.13
N GLU A 30 -4.66 -3.65 8.96
CA GLU A 30 -4.44 -2.20 8.96
C GLU A 30 -3.68 -1.76 7.70
N VAL A 31 -2.70 -2.55 7.26
CA VAL A 31 -2.00 -2.32 5.99
C VAL A 31 -3.01 -2.22 4.84
N ILE A 32 -3.92 -3.21 4.72
CA ILE A 32 -4.92 -3.25 3.66
C ILE A 32 -5.82 -2.01 3.73
N GLN A 33 -6.38 -1.70 4.89
CA GLN A 33 -7.28 -0.55 5.05
C GLN A 33 -6.61 0.78 4.64
N LYS A 34 -5.37 1.01 5.06
CA LYS A 34 -4.65 2.25 4.72
C LYS A 34 -4.25 2.27 3.24
N ALA A 35 -3.76 1.15 2.72
CA ALA A 35 -3.33 1.03 1.33
C ALA A 35 -4.51 1.21 0.35
N GLU A 36 -5.68 0.63 0.64
CA GLU A 36 -6.91 0.78 -0.16
C GLU A 36 -7.41 2.22 -0.21
N ASN A 37 -7.23 2.99 0.87
CA ASN A 37 -7.53 4.42 0.84
C ASN A 37 -6.54 5.20 -0.01
N PHE A 38 -5.25 4.83 0.03
CA PHE A 38 -4.21 5.51 -0.72
C PHE A 38 -4.35 5.33 -2.24
N ILE A 39 -4.63 4.11 -2.71
CA ILE A 39 -4.79 3.82 -4.15
C ILE A 39 -5.99 4.55 -4.80
N LYS A 40 -6.94 5.08 -4.02
CA LYS A 40 -8.04 5.92 -4.56
C LYS A 40 -7.49 7.22 -5.15
N GLU A 41 -6.42 7.75 -4.57
CA GLU A 41 -5.75 8.96 -5.04
C GLU A 41 -4.62 8.64 -6.03
N TYR A 42 -3.94 7.49 -5.84
CA TYR A 42 -2.80 7.07 -6.65
C TYR A 42 -2.96 5.63 -7.17
N PRO A 43 -3.89 5.39 -8.11
CA PRO A 43 -4.24 4.04 -8.53
C PRO A 43 -3.11 3.30 -9.26
N ASN A 44 -2.15 4.04 -9.81
CA ASN A 44 -1.04 3.50 -10.60
C ASN A 44 0.22 3.18 -9.76
N GLU A 45 0.13 3.32 -8.42
CA GLU A 45 1.26 3.02 -7.53
C GLU A 45 1.36 1.52 -7.27
N TYR A 46 2.05 0.83 -8.19
CA TYR A 46 2.23 -0.63 -8.21
C TYR A 46 2.82 -1.18 -6.89
N ILE A 47 3.71 -0.44 -6.22
CA ILE A 47 4.27 -0.87 -4.93
C ILE A 47 3.16 -1.09 -3.89
N VAL A 48 2.11 -0.26 -3.91
CA VAL A 48 1.02 -0.35 -2.94
C VAL A 48 0.13 -1.56 -3.23
N TRP A 49 -0.13 -1.87 -4.50
CA TRP A 49 -0.82 -3.10 -4.88
C TRP A 49 -0.07 -4.36 -4.45
N ASN A 50 1.27 -4.36 -4.57
CA ASN A 50 2.10 -5.46 -4.08
C ASN A 50 1.99 -5.61 -2.55
N ILE A 51 1.98 -4.50 -1.80
CA ILE A 51 1.79 -4.51 -0.35
C ILE A 51 0.40 -5.06 0.04
N ILE A 52 -0.66 -4.66 -0.66
CA ILE A 52 -2.02 -5.21 -0.45
C ILE A 52 -2.03 -6.72 -0.70
N GLY A 53 -1.40 -7.18 -1.80
CA GLY A 53 -1.27 -8.60 -2.12
C GLY A 53 -0.56 -9.38 -1.02
N ALA A 54 0.62 -8.90 -0.59
CA ALA A 54 1.41 -9.52 0.46
C ALA A 54 0.67 -9.56 1.82
N ALA A 55 -0.04 -8.49 2.18
CA ALA A 55 -0.83 -8.45 3.41
C ALA A 55 -2.01 -9.43 3.37
N ASN A 56 -2.69 -9.56 2.24
CA ASN A 56 -3.76 -10.56 2.06
C ASN A 56 -3.22 -11.99 2.14
N ILE A 57 -2.02 -12.26 1.62
CA ILE A 57 -1.33 -13.55 1.83
C ILE A 57 -1.09 -13.80 3.32
N GLY A 58 -0.59 -12.79 4.05
CA GLY A 58 -0.37 -12.88 5.50
C GLY A 58 -1.65 -13.18 6.31
N LEU A 59 -2.82 -12.84 5.78
CA LEU A 59 -4.13 -13.15 6.37
C LEU A 59 -4.77 -14.44 5.82
N GLY A 60 -4.13 -15.14 4.88
CA GLY A 60 -4.71 -16.30 4.20
C GLY A 60 -5.85 -15.98 3.22
N GLN A 61 -5.99 -14.71 2.80
CA GLN A 61 -7.03 -14.23 1.88
C GLN A 61 -6.55 -14.31 0.42
N TYR A 62 -6.30 -15.51 -0.08
CA TYR A 62 -5.59 -15.74 -1.34
C TYR A 62 -6.32 -15.20 -2.58
N GLU A 63 -7.66 -15.24 -2.62
CA GLU A 63 -8.44 -14.69 -3.73
C GLU A 63 -8.23 -13.17 -3.86
N LYS A 64 -8.26 -12.46 -2.73
CA LYS A 64 -8.02 -11.01 -2.70
C LYS A 64 -6.56 -10.67 -3.03
N ALA A 65 -5.62 -11.49 -2.56
CA ALA A 65 -4.21 -11.34 -2.94
C ALA A 65 -4.03 -11.46 -4.46
N SER A 66 -4.67 -12.47 -5.09
CA SER A 66 -4.64 -12.65 -6.54
C SER A 66 -5.22 -11.45 -7.29
N GLN A 67 -6.35 -10.90 -6.83
CA GLN A 67 -6.96 -9.71 -7.42
C GLN A 67 -6.03 -8.49 -7.34
N ALA A 68 -5.40 -8.27 -6.18
CA ALA A 68 -4.46 -7.16 -5.99
C ALA A 68 -3.20 -7.30 -6.87
N LEU A 69 -2.64 -8.51 -6.98
CA LEU A 69 -1.42 -8.73 -7.76
C LEU A 69 -1.66 -8.66 -9.27
N LYS A 70 -2.87 -8.98 -9.76
CA LYS A 70 -3.24 -8.77 -11.17
C LYS A 70 -3.16 -7.31 -11.59
N LYS A 71 -3.38 -6.36 -10.67
CA LYS A 71 -3.23 -4.91 -10.93
C LYS A 71 -1.80 -4.50 -11.27
N LEU A 72 -0.80 -5.36 -11.05
CA LEU A 72 0.59 -5.11 -11.45
C LEU A 72 0.84 -5.41 -12.94
N LEU A 73 -0.06 -6.13 -13.59
CA LEU A 73 0.06 -6.58 -14.98
C LEU A 73 -0.87 -5.84 -15.94
N ASP A 74 -1.85 -5.10 -15.40
CA ASP A 74 -2.77 -4.22 -16.12
C ASP A 74 -2.10 -2.87 -16.42
#